data_AF-A0ABC9YGC2-F1
#
_entry.id   AF-A0ABC9YGC2-F1
#
_cell.length_a   1.000
_cell.length_b   1.000
_cell.length_c   1.000
_cell.angle_alpha   90.00
_cell.angle_beta   90.00
_cell.angle_gamma   90.00
#
_symmetry.space_group_name_H-M   'P 1'
#
loop_
_entity.id
_entity.type
_entity.pdbx_description
1 polymer ?
#
loop_
_entity_poly.entity_id
_entity_poly.type
_entity_poly.pdbx_seq_one_letter_code
_entity_poly.pdbx_strand_id
1 'polypeptide(L)'
;MLSMTSYGKHIVTWLLRCWDNGAGSLELEGREAKQLGSLSREGGIDKAIGKIPPTLSLWRRLLSGVKERYPFKEDVVCHSGKWTTVEGGIQYLRELAMREMVYYDPDNTQLPTDPDEVQCTRPMWWKFVWNAPLLYANSLAVMDWKDKEAPTVDEVAGRLQQYEESLSSSLVSAVEKLSWKVQQFEANMSYSPPIWTSISAIRSKHSSAQERGYRGYTPRGTLWFYLRDHGEDMRKWDGEPTLTLEG
;
A
#
# COMPACT_ATOMS: atom_id res chain seq x y z
N MET A 1 -15.55 -27.98 -0.59
CA MET A 1 -16.39 -27.70 0.58
C MET A 1 -16.12 -26.24 0.97
N LEU A 2 -16.90 -25.31 0.44
CA LEU A 2 -16.69 -23.88 0.64
C LEU A 2 -17.10 -23.50 2.06
N SER A 3 -16.16 -23.18 2.95
CA SER A 3 -16.48 -22.58 4.25
C SER A 3 -16.79 -21.09 4.04
N MET A 4 -18.05 -20.78 3.74
CA MET A 4 -18.52 -19.43 3.39
C MET A 4 -19.03 -18.67 4.61
N THR A 5 -18.34 -18.70 5.75
CA THR A 5 -18.88 -18.02 6.96
C THR A 5 -18.75 -16.50 6.86
N SER A 6 -19.87 -15.78 6.88
CA SER A 6 -19.91 -14.32 7.11
C SER A 6 -19.73 -14.02 8.61
N TYR A 7 -18.92 -13.00 8.91
CA TYR A 7 -19.03 -12.27 10.17
C TYR A 7 -19.81 -11.00 9.82
N GLY A 8 -20.97 -10.75 10.43
CA GLY A 8 -21.94 -9.72 10.01
C GLY A 8 -21.46 -8.26 9.90
N LYS A 9 -20.16 -7.98 10.07
CA LYS A 9 -19.50 -6.72 9.70
C LYS A 9 -18.94 -6.70 8.26
N HIS A 10 -18.87 -7.84 7.58
CA HIS A 10 -18.18 -8.01 6.29
C HIS A 10 -19.09 -8.66 5.24
N ILE A 11 -20.37 -8.28 5.24
CA ILE A 11 -21.36 -8.91 4.36
C ILE A 11 -21.03 -8.69 2.88
N VAL A 12 -20.50 -7.53 2.51
CA VAL A 12 -20.07 -7.21 1.14
C VAL A 12 -18.90 -8.08 0.71
N THR A 13 -17.89 -8.20 1.56
CA THR A 13 -16.72 -9.05 1.30
C THR A 13 -17.13 -10.52 1.16
N TRP A 14 -18.11 -10.96 1.96
CA TRP A 14 -18.69 -12.29 1.84
C TRP A 14 -19.45 -12.48 0.52
N LEU A 15 -20.30 -11.53 0.12
CA LEU A 15 -21.00 -11.56 -1.16
C LEU A 15 -20.03 -11.62 -2.34
N LEU A 16 -18.99 -10.79 -2.30
CA LEU A 16 -17.95 -10.77 -3.34
C LEU A 16 -17.21 -12.13 -3.41
N ARG A 17 -16.90 -12.75 -2.27
CA ARG A 17 -16.38 -14.12 -2.27
C ARG A 17 -17.37 -15.12 -2.86
N CYS A 18 -18.67 -15.00 -2.60
CA CYS A 18 -19.66 -15.87 -3.22
C CYS A 18 -19.63 -15.71 -4.76
N TRP A 19 -19.56 -14.47 -5.24
CA TRP A 19 -19.42 -14.16 -6.66
C TRP A 19 -18.17 -14.80 -7.27
N ASP A 20 -16.99 -14.56 -6.67
CA ASP A 20 -15.70 -15.09 -7.14
C ASP A 20 -15.64 -16.62 -7.14
N ASN A 21 -16.48 -17.29 -6.34
CA ASN A 21 -16.64 -18.74 -6.32
C ASN A 21 -17.73 -19.27 -7.27
N GLY A 22 -18.24 -18.43 -8.18
CA GLY A 22 -19.16 -18.84 -9.24
C GLY A 22 -20.65 -18.79 -8.87
N ALA A 23 -21.04 -18.04 -7.83
CA ALA A 23 -22.46 -17.90 -7.47
C ALA A 23 -23.33 -17.32 -8.61
N GLY A 24 -22.74 -16.56 -9.53
CA GLY A 24 -23.40 -16.03 -10.73
C GLY A 24 -23.85 -17.12 -11.71
N SER A 25 -23.09 -18.21 -11.80
CA SER A 25 -23.32 -19.29 -12.78
C SER A 25 -24.22 -20.41 -12.26
N LEU A 26 -24.56 -20.40 -10.96
CA LEU A 26 -25.36 -21.44 -10.34
C LEU A 26 -26.85 -21.06 -10.31
N GLU A 27 -27.66 -21.76 -11.09
CA GLU A 27 -29.10 -21.73 -10.92
C GLU A 27 -29.51 -22.63 -9.76
N LEU A 28 -30.40 -22.15 -8.90
CA LEU A 28 -30.91 -22.92 -7.77
C LEU A 28 -32.43 -22.87 -7.73
N GLU A 29 -33.04 -24.05 -7.73
CA GLU A 29 -34.43 -24.16 -7.33
C GLU A 29 -34.59 -23.83 -5.85
N GLY A 30 -35.74 -23.28 -5.46
CA GLY A 30 -36.01 -22.91 -4.06
C GLY A 30 -35.90 -24.08 -3.06
N ARG A 31 -35.92 -25.34 -3.54
CA ARG A 31 -35.70 -26.54 -2.72
C ARG A 31 -34.22 -26.86 -2.52
N GLU A 32 -33.40 -26.68 -3.54
CA GLU A 32 -31.95 -26.88 -3.49
C GLU A 32 -31.29 -25.82 -2.61
N ALA A 33 -31.77 -24.58 -2.70
CA ALA A 33 -31.33 -23.48 -1.84
C ALA A 33 -31.55 -23.78 -0.33
N LYS A 34 -32.59 -24.54 0.03
CA LYS A 34 -32.84 -24.97 1.42
C LYS A 34 -31.88 -26.08 1.88
N GLN A 35 -31.31 -26.85 0.96
CA GLN A 35 -30.35 -27.92 1.27
C GLN A 35 -28.93 -27.39 1.49
N LEU A 36 -28.64 -26.15 1.06
CA LEU A 36 -27.34 -25.50 1.30
C LEU A 36 -27.08 -25.15 2.77
N GLY A 37 -28.08 -25.30 3.65
CA GLY A 37 -27.95 -24.99 5.07
C GLY A 37 -27.72 -23.49 5.32
N SER A 38 -27.10 -23.18 6.47
CA SER A 38 -26.77 -21.79 6.81
C SER A 38 -25.51 -21.35 6.07
N LEU A 39 -25.68 -20.57 5.00
CA LEU A 39 -24.58 -20.04 4.20
C LEU A 39 -23.96 -18.82 4.88
N SER A 40 -24.78 -17.99 5.50
CA SER A 40 -24.34 -16.70 6.05
C SER A 40 -24.13 -16.71 7.56
N ARG A 41 -24.60 -17.74 8.28
CA ARG A 41 -24.78 -17.74 9.76
C ARG A 41 -25.66 -16.60 10.29
N GLU A 42 -26.27 -15.82 9.40
CA GLU A 42 -27.26 -14.81 9.71
C GLU A 42 -28.65 -15.34 9.39
N GLY A 43 -29.43 -15.62 10.43
CA GLY A 43 -30.76 -16.21 10.28
C GLY A 43 -31.73 -15.39 9.40
N GLY A 44 -31.48 -14.08 9.20
CA GLY A 44 -32.24 -13.24 8.27
C GLY A 44 -31.97 -13.57 6.80
N ILE A 45 -30.71 -13.69 6.42
CA ILE A 45 -30.30 -13.94 5.03
C ILE A 45 -30.64 -15.39 4.65
N ASP A 46 -30.33 -16.36 5.52
CA ASP A 46 -30.62 -17.78 5.24
C ASP A 46 -32.13 -18.04 5.10
N LYS A 47 -32.95 -17.33 5.90
CA LYS A 47 -34.42 -17.41 5.82
C LYS A 47 -34.96 -16.76 4.54
N ALA A 48 -34.37 -15.65 4.10
CA ALA A 48 -34.77 -14.97 2.87
C ALA A 48 -34.48 -15.83 1.63
N ILE A 49 -33.29 -16.45 1.57
CA ILE A 49 -32.87 -17.33 0.46
C ILE A 49 -33.88 -18.47 0.23
N GLY A 50 -34.39 -19.08 1.31
CA GLY A 50 -35.35 -20.18 1.25
C GLY A 50 -36.81 -19.81 0.95
N LYS A 51 -37.16 -18.52 0.93
CA LYS A 51 -38.54 -18.02 0.69
C LYS A 51 -38.79 -17.56 -0.74
N ILE A 52 -37.73 -17.29 -1.52
CA ILE A 52 -37.81 -16.67 -2.85
C ILE A 52 -38.35 -17.66 -3.91
N PRO A 53 -39.20 -17.22 -4.89
CA PRO A 53 -39.84 -18.05 -5.94
C PRO A 53 -38.91 -18.97 -6.77
N PRO A 54 -39.44 -19.88 -7.61
CA PRO A 54 -38.73 -21.10 -8.04
C PRO A 54 -37.46 -20.93 -8.89
N THR A 55 -37.29 -19.85 -9.68
CA THR A 55 -36.19 -19.75 -10.65
C THR A 55 -35.47 -18.40 -10.59
N LEU A 56 -34.64 -18.22 -9.56
CA LEU A 56 -33.65 -17.16 -9.51
C LEU A 56 -32.27 -17.81 -9.30
N SER A 57 -31.24 -17.30 -9.98
CA SER A 57 -29.86 -17.75 -9.73
C SER A 57 -29.49 -17.58 -8.27
N LEU A 58 -28.55 -18.40 -7.77
CA LEU A 58 -28.02 -18.28 -6.41
C LEU A 58 -27.62 -16.83 -6.13
N TRP A 59 -26.99 -16.18 -7.09
CA TRP A 59 -26.63 -14.77 -7.02
C TRP A 59 -27.81 -13.83 -6.71
N ARG A 60 -28.89 -13.89 -7.49
CA ARG A 60 -30.08 -13.05 -7.26
C ARG A 60 -30.75 -13.33 -5.92
N ARG A 61 -30.73 -14.60 -5.47
CA ARG A 61 -31.23 -14.98 -4.13
C ARG A 61 -30.39 -14.36 -3.01
N LEU A 62 -29.06 -14.38 -3.15
CA LEU A 62 -28.12 -13.80 -2.19
C LEU A 62 -28.30 -12.28 -2.08
N LEU A 63 -28.34 -11.57 -3.20
CA LEU A 63 -28.56 -10.11 -3.23
C LEU A 63 -29.89 -9.74 -2.57
N SER A 64 -30.97 -10.46 -2.91
CA SER A 64 -32.29 -10.22 -2.32
C SER A 64 -32.31 -10.48 -0.81
N GLY A 65 -31.65 -11.55 -0.35
CA GLY A 65 -31.58 -11.86 1.08
C GLY A 65 -30.78 -10.86 1.89
N VAL A 66 -29.70 -10.31 1.32
CA VAL A 66 -28.94 -9.23 1.94
C VAL A 66 -29.75 -7.94 1.99
N LYS A 67 -30.48 -7.59 0.92
CA LYS A 67 -31.37 -6.42 0.89
C LYS A 67 -32.52 -6.50 1.90
N GLU A 68 -33.13 -7.68 2.09
CA GLU A 68 -34.16 -7.91 3.11
C GLU A 68 -33.60 -7.71 4.54
N ARG A 69 -32.36 -8.14 4.77
CA ARG A 69 -31.70 -8.02 6.07
C ARG A 69 -31.20 -6.60 6.36
N TYR A 70 -30.71 -5.90 5.34
CA TYR A 70 -30.15 -4.55 5.40
C TYR A 70 -30.96 -3.65 4.45
N PRO A 71 -32.10 -3.08 4.89
CA PRO A 71 -32.97 -2.29 4.01
C PRO A 71 -32.33 -0.99 3.50
N PHE A 72 -31.38 -0.43 4.26
CA PHE A 72 -30.70 0.81 3.92
C PHE A 72 -29.26 0.55 3.47
N LYS A 73 -28.87 1.21 2.37
CA LYS A 73 -27.55 1.07 1.76
C LYS A 73 -26.43 1.46 2.73
N GLU A 74 -26.68 2.41 3.60
CA GLU A 74 -25.78 2.94 4.62
C GLU A 74 -25.40 1.90 5.67
N ASP A 75 -26.26 0.90 5.92
CA ASP A 75 -26.01 -0.16 6.90
C ASP A 75 -25.00 -1.20 6.39
N VAL A 76 -24.76 -1.24 5.07
CA VAL A 76 -23.83 -2.16 4.43
C VAL A 76 -22.45 -1.49 4.32
N VAL A 77 -21.52 -1.96 5.15
CA VAL A 77 -20.16 -1.42 5.24
C VAL A 77 -19.18 -2.27 4.41
N CYS A 78 -18.31 -1.60 3.65
CA CYS A 78 -17.20 -2.23 2.93
C CYS A 78 -16.01 -2.40 3.90
N HIS A 79 -15.36 -3.56 3.86
CA HIS A 79 -14.27 -3.89 4.78
C HIS A 79 -13.01 -3.11 4.48
N SER A 80 -12.67 -2.96 3.19
CA SER A 80 -11.38 -2.44 2.73
C SER A 80 -11.30 -0.90 2.73
N GLY A 81 -12.08 -0.26 3.61
CA GLY A 81 -12.33 1.18 3.64
C GLY A 81 -11.13 2.11 3.81
N LYS A 82 -9.89 1.60 3.96
CA LYS A 82 -8.64 2.36 3.81
C LYS A 82 -7.62 1.41 3.17
N TRP A 83 -7.50 1.44 1.86
CA TRP A 83 -6.63 0.52 1.14
C TRP A 83 -5.21 1.10 1.06
N THR A 84 -4.20 0.23 1.03
CA THR A 84 -2.77 0.61 1.02
C THR A 84 -1.99 0.05 -0.16
N THR A 85 -2.50 -0.99 -0.82
CA THR A 85 -1.92 -1.60 -2.02
C THR A 85 -2.92 -1.53 -3.16
N VAL A 86 -2.47 -1.71 -4.40
CA VAL A 86 -3.36 -1.73 -5.57
C VAL A 86 -4.38 -2.87 -5.47
N GLU A 87 -3.99 -4.06 -5.05
CA GLU A 87 -4.90 -5.19 -4.88
C GLU A 87 -5.97 -4.90 -3.81
N GLY A 88 -5.56 -4.27 -2.71
CA GLY A 88 -6.49 -3.81 -1.67
C GLY A 88 -7.45 -2.73 -2.20
N GLY A 89 -6.97 -1.85 -3.08
CA GLY A 89 -7.77 -0.84 -3.76
C GLY A 89 -8.78 -1.45 -4.72
N ILE A 90 -8.36 -2.38 -5.57
CA ILE A 90 -9.24 -3.12 -6.48
C ILE A 90 -10.30 -3.88 -5.68
N GLN A 91 -9.90 -4.57 -4.62
CA GLN A 91 -10.82 -5.26 -3.73
C GLN A 91 -11.84 -4.28 -3.11
N TYR A 92 -11.40 -3.11 -2.65
CA TYR A 92 -12.29 -2.09 -2.11
C TYR A 92 -13.27 -1.55 -3.15
N LEU A 93 -12.81 -1.35 -4.38
CA LEU A 93 -13.64 -0.90 -5.49
C LEU A 93 -14.72 -1.92 -5.84
N ARG A 94 -14.36 -3.21 -5.92
CA ARG A 94 -15.30 -4.32 -6.11
C ARG A 94 -16.31 -4.42 -4.96
N GLU A 95 -15.89 -4.18 -3.73
CA GLU A 95 -16.81 -4.10 -2.57
C GLU A 95 -17.78 -2.92 -2.70
N LEU A 96 -17.33 -1.76 -3.17
CA LEU A 96 -18.22 -0.63 -3.42
C LEU A 96 -19.23 -0.95 -4.53
N ALA A 97 -18.82 -1.59 -5.62
CA ALA A 97 -19.73 -2.06 -6.68
C ALA A 97 -20.74 -3.08 -6.15
N MET A 98 -20.30 -4.05 -5.36
CA MET A 98 -21.20 -5.02 -4.72
C MET A 98 -22.26 -4.34 -3.87
N ARG A 99 -21.87 -3.31 -3.12
CA ARG A 99 -22.81 -2.49 -2.36
C ARG A 99 -23.78 -1.73 -3.26
N GLU A 100 -23.38 -1.26 -4.45
CA GLU A 100 -24.32 -0.68 -5.41
C GLU A 100 -25.30 -1.74 -5.94
N MET A 101 -24.79 -2.92 -6.32
CA MET A 101 -25.57 -4.03 -6.88
C MET A 101 -26.66 -4.54 -5.95
N VAL A 102 -26.38 -4.68 -4.63
CA VAL A 102 -27.38 -5.12 -3.64
C VAL A 102 -28.63 -4.23 -3.63
N TYR A 103 -28.45 -2.92 -3.78
CA TYR A 103 -29.56 -1.95 -3.71
C TYR A 103 -30.13 -1.58 -5.06
N TYR A 104 -29.61 -2.17 -6.13
CA TYR A 104 -30.13 -1.93 -7.46
C TYR A 104 -31.54 -2.48 -7.65
N ASP A 105 -32.24 -1.98 -8.67
CA ASP A 105 -33.57 -2.44 -9.05
C ASP A 105 -33.47 -3.82 -9.74
N PRO A 106 -34.02 -4.89 -9.13
CA PRO A 106 -33.94 -6.24 -9.69
C PRO A 106 -34.70 -6.43 -11.00
N ASP A 107 -35.63 -5.52 -11.34
CA ASP A 107 -36.43 -5.60 -12.56
C ASP A 107 -35.75 -4.93 -13.77
N ASN A 108 -34.64 -4.21 -13.53
CA ASN A 108 -33.88 -3.61 -14.60
C ASN A 108 -32.90 -4.62 -15.20
N THR A 109 -33.28 -5.15 -16.36
CA THR A 109 -32.50 -6.12 -17.15
C THR A 109 -31.22 -5.56 -17.77
N GLN A 110 -30.98 -4.24 -17.68
CA GLN A 110 -29.80 -3.59 -18.27
C GLN A 110 -28.57 -3.55 -17.35
N LEU A 111 -28.62 -4.06 -16.12
CA LEU A 111 -27.47 -3.99 -15.23
C LEU A 111 -26.49 -5.16 -15.38
N PRO A 112 -25.17 -4.89 -15.24
CA PRO A 112 -24.19 -5.95 -15.25
C PRO A 112 -24.47 -6.96 -14.14
N THR A 113 -24.35 -8.23 -14.49
CA THR A 113 -24.42 -9.32 -13.52
C THR A 113 -23.12 -9.39 -12.71
N ASP A 114 -22.04 -8.82 -13.25
CA ASP A 114 -20.68 -8.84 -12.72
C ASP A 114 -20.31 -7.52 -11.99
N PRO A 115 -19.76 -7.56 -10.75
CA PRO A 115 -19.21 -6.40 -10.07
C PRO A 115 -18.15 -5.63 -10.86
N ASP A 116 -17.37 -6.32 -11.69
CA ASP A 116 -16.24 -5.73 -12.40
C ASP A 116 -16.71 -4.89 -13.61
N GLU A 117 -17.91 -5.19 -14.12
CA GLU A 117 -18.56 -4.44 -15.20
C GLU A 117 -19.41 -3.27 -14.69
N VAL A 118 -19.59 -3.12 -13.38
CA VAL A 118 -20.40 -2.03 -12.79
C VAL A 118 -19.77 -0.68 -13.11
N GLN A 119 -20.56 0.24 -13.65
CA GLN A 119 -20.15 1.62 -13.84
C GLN A 119 -19.91 2.30 -12.49
N CYS A 120 -18.72 2.87 -12.31
CA CYS A 120 -18.37 3.64 -11.14
C CYS A 120 -19.26 4.88 -11.06
N THR A 121 -20.12 4.96 -10.04
CA THR A 121 -20.91 6.19 -9.82
C THR A 121 -20.03 7.28 -9.22
N ARG A 122 -20.41 8.56 -9.39
CA ARG A 122 -19.68 9.67 -8.75
C ARG A 122 -19.56 9.52 -7.22
N PRO A 123 -20.60 9.12 -6.47
CA PRO A 123 -20.46 8.86 -5.03
C PRO A 123 -19.48 7.71 -4.71
N MET A 124 -19.54 6.63 -5.48
CA MET A 124 -18.61 5.49 -5.35
C MET A 124 -17.17 5.94 -5.59
N TRP A 125 -16.94 6.71 -6.66
CA TRP A 125 -15.63 7.27 -6.99
C TRP A 125 -15.04 8.13 -5.88
N TRP A 126 -15.80 9.11 -5.38
CA TRP A 126 -15.30 9.97 -4.31
C TRP A 126 -14.99 9.19 -3.04
N LYS A 127 -15.82 8.21 -2.70
CA LYS A 127 -15.56 7.30 -1.58
C LYS A 127 -14.32 6.44 -1.80
N PHE A 128 -14.05 6.03 -3.04
CA PHE A 128 -12.82 5.32 -3.40
C PHE A 128 -11.57 6.21 -3.21
N VAL A 129 -11.59 7.41 -3.79
CA VAL A 129 -10.48 8.38 -3.77
C VAL A 129 -10.15 8.86 -2.36
N TRP A 130 -11.17 9.17 -1.53
CA TRP A 130 -10.92 9.63 -0.14
C TRP A 130 -10.28 8.58 0.76
N ASN A 131 -10.38 7.30 0.39
CA ASN A 131 -9.80 6.20 1.14
C ASN A 131 -8.52 5.66 0.50
N ALA A 132 -8.04 6.32 -0.55
CA ALA A 132 -6.79 5.99 -1.22
C ALA A 132 -5.58 6.50 -0.42
N PRO A 133 -4.42 5.81 -0.50
CA PRO A 133 -3.16 6.36 -0.04
C PRO A 133 -2.83 7.65 -0.79
N LEU A 134 -2.14 8.58 -0.13
CA LEU A 134 -1.76 9.87 -0.71
C LEU A 134 -1.01 9.74 -2.05
N LEU A 135 -0.21 8.69 -2.21
CA LEU A 135 0.53 8.37 -3.44
C LEU A 135 -0.41 8.22 -4.65
N TYR A 136 -1.59 7.62 -4.45
CA TYR A 136 -2.57 7.38 -5.50
C TYR A 136 -3.65 8.46 -5.55
N ALA A 137 -3.98 9.09 -4.42
CA ALA A 137 -5.11 10.03 -4.30
C ALA A 137 -5.04 11.18 -5.30
N ASN A 138 -3.87 11.79 -5.50
CA ASN A 138 -3.70 12.90 -6.46
C ASN A 138 -3.87 12.43 -7.91
N SER A 139 -3.25 11.31 -8.26
CA SER A 139 -3.33 10.73 -9.60
C SER A 139 -4.76 10.29 -9.94
N LEU A 140 -5.47 9.72 -8.96
CA LEU A 140 -6.88 9.38 -9.08
C LEU A 140 -7.75 10.64 -9.19
N ALA A 141 -7.54 11.66 -8.36
CA ALA A 141 -8.34 12.89 -8.41
C ALA A 141 -8.23 13.63 -9.76
N VAL A 142 -7.08 13.51 -10.43
CA VAL A 142 -6.80 14.09 -11.76
C VAL A 142 -7.25 13.16 -12.89
N MET A 143 -7.56 11.89 -12.60
CA MET A 143 -7.99 10.93 -13.61
C MET A 143 -9.25 11.45 -14.30
N ASP A 144 -9.10 11.71 -15.59
CA ASP A 144 -10.10 12.42 -16.36
C ASP A 144 -11.34 11.53 -16.56
N TRP A 145 -12.49 12.03 -16.15
CA TRP A 145 -13.79 11.43 -16.40
C TRP A 145 -14.24 11.80 -17.81
N LYS A 146 -13.43 11.38 -18.79
CA LYS A 146 -13.39 12.03 -20.09
C LYS A 146 -14.49 11.60 -21.06
N ASP A 147 -15.28 10.59 -20.70
CA ASP A 147 -16.35 10.06 -21.52
C ASP A 147 -17.74 10.42 -20.95
N LYS A 148 -18.74 10.45 -21.84
CA LYS A 148 -20.16 10.61 -21.46
C LYS A 148 -20.64 9.45 -20.58
N GLU A 149 -19.92 8.33 -20.60
CA GLU A 149 -20.17 7.13 -19.81
C GLU A 149 -19.15 7.02 -18.67
N ALA A 150 -19.63 6.58 -17.51
CA ALA A 150 -18.82 6.35 -16.34
C ALA A 150 -17.92 5.12 -16.53
N PRO A 151 -16.64 5.15 -16.12
CA PRO A 151 -15.76 4.01 -16.28
C PRO A 151 -16.24 2.82 -15.45
N THR A 152 -16.00 1.61 -15.93
CA THR A 152 -16.33 0.38 -15.17
C THR A 152 -15.33 0.15 -14.04
N VAL A 153 -15.66 -0.74 -13.10
CA VAL A 153 -14.73 -1.18 -12.05
C VAL A 153 -13.46 -1.78 -12.65
N ASP A 154 -13.59 -2.60 -13.70
CA ASP A 154 -12.45 -3.23 -14.39
C ASP A 154 -11.54 -2.19 -15.05
N GLU A 155 -12.10 -1.17 -15.71
CA GLU A 155 -11.31 -0.09 -16.31
C GLU A 155 -10.52 0.69 -15.26
N VAL A 156 -11.14 0.99 -14.11
CA VAL A 156 -10.45 1.67 -13.00
C VAL A 156 -9.37 0.76 -12.40
N ALA A 157 -9.65 -0.54 -12.25
CA ALA A 157 -8.70 -1.53 -11.77
C ALA A 157 -7.47 -1.63 -12.70
N GLY A 158 -7.68 -1.72 -14.01
CA GLY A 158 -6.61 -1.74 -15.01
C GLY A 158 -5.76 -0.47 -14.99
N ARG A 159 -6.39 0.71 -14.82
CA ARG A 159 -5.65 1.98 -14.68
C ARG A 159 -4.80 2.04 -13.41
N LEU A 160 -5.29 1.48 -12.29
CA LEU A 160 -4.53 1.40 -11.04
C LEU A 160 -3.29 0.51 -11.20
N GLN A 161 -3.45 -0.65 -11.84
CA GLN A 161 -2.35 -1.58 -12.15
C GLN A 161 -1.32 -0.91 -13.05
N GLN A 162 -1.76 -0.29 -14.14
CA GLN A 162 -0.88 0.41 -15.07
C GLN A 162 -0.08 1.53 -14.39
N TYR A 163 -0.72 2.26 -13.47
CA TYR A 163 -0.04 3.31 -12.70
C TYR A 163 1.05 2.74 -11.78
N GLU A 164 0.76 1.63 -11.08
CA GLU A 164 1.75 0.96 -10.23
C GLU A 164 2.91 0.36 -11.00
N GLU A 165 2.65 -0.24 -12.17
CA GLU A 165 3.70 -0.72 -13.07
C GLU A 165 4.60 0.43 -13.54
N SER A 166 4.00 1.58 -13.89
CA SER A 166 4.75 2.78 -14.29
C SER A 166 5.60 3.33 -13.15
N LEU A 167 5.05 3.40 -11.94
CA LEU A 167 5.78 3.81 -10.74
C LEU A 167 6.95 2.87 -10.46
N SER A 168 6.70 1.56 -10.49
CA SER A 168 7.70 0.53 -10.24
C SER A 168 8.84 0.61 -11.26
N SER A 169 8.51 0.73 -12.54
CA SER A 169 9.47 0.90 -13.62
C SER A 169 10.32 2.18 -13.46
N SER A 170 9.67 3.30 -13.12
CA SER A 170 10.36 4.58 -12.88
C SER A 170 11.36 4.48 -11.71
N LEU A 171 10.94 3.84 -10.61
CA LEU A 171 11.79 3.64 -9.43
C LEU A 171 12.98 2.74 -9.74
N VAL A 172 12.76 1.62 -10.44
CA VAL A 172 13.85 0.73 -10.89
C VAL A 172 14.85 1.50 -11.74
N SER A 173 14.38 2.27 -12.74
CA SER A 173 15.27 3.08 -13.59
C SER A 173 16.07 4.12 -12.80
N ALA A 174 15.45 4.78 -11.81
CA ALA A 174 16.13 5.73 -10.95
C ALA A 174 17.22 5.06 -10.09
N VAL A 175 16.92 3.88 -9.53
CA VAL A 175 17.86 3.08 -8.74
C VAL A 175 19.04 2.62 -9.61
N GLU A 176 18.80 2.12 -10.83
CA GLU A 176 19.86 1.72 -11.77
C GLU A 176 20.77 2.90 -12.12
N LYS A 177 20.20 4.07 -12.42
CA LYS A 177 20.98 5.29 -12.71
C LYS A 177 21.84 5.73 -11.53
N LEU A 178 21.32 5.62 -10.31
CA LEU A 178 22.08 5.92 -9.10
C LEU A 178 23.17 4.88 -8.86
N SER A 179 22.89 3.59 -9.02
CA SER A 179 23.86 2.50 -8.91
C SER A 179 25.03 2.71 -9.87
N TRP A 180 24.76 3.04 -11.13
CA TRP A 180 25.78 3.41 -12.11
C TRP A 180 26.66 4.58 -11.62
N LYS A 181 26.04 5.66 -11.11
CA LYS A 181 26.78 6.83 -10.62
C LYS A 181 27.63 6.51 -9.40
N VAL A 182 27.15 5.65 -8.50
CA VAL A 182 27.91 5.18 -7.33
C VAL A 182 29.13 4.38 -7.78
N GLN A 183 28.96 3.41 -8.68
CA GLN A 183 30.08 2.64 -9.24
C GLN A 183 31.10 3.53 -9.97
N GLN A 184 30.62 4.51 -10.73
CA GLN A 184 31.50 5.47 -11.40
C GLN A 184 32.30 6.31 -10.38
N PHE A 185 31.67 6.74 -9.29
CA PHE A 185 32.34 7.48 -8.23
C PHE A 185 33.37 6.62 -7.48
N GLU A 186 33.03 5.38 -7.14
CA GLU A 186 33.95 4.41 -6.54
C GLU A 186 35.15 4.12 -7.46
N ALA A 187 34.91 3.93 -8.76
CA ALA A 187 35.97 3.79 -9.74
C ALA A 187 36.84 5.04 -9.81
N ASN A 188 36.25 6.24 -9.88
CA ASN A 188 37.02 7.49 -9.92
C ASN A 188 37.85 7.73 -8.65
N MET A 189 37.38 7.30 -7.47
CA MET A 189 38.17 7.31 -6.23
C MET A 189 39.31 6.28 -6.28
N SER A 190 39.06 5.10 -6.83
CA SER A 190 40.07 4.04 -6.99
C SER A 190 41.17 4.41 -8.00
N TYR A 191 40.84 5.15 -9.05
CA TYR A 191 41.77 5.64 -10.08
C TYR A 191 42.43 6.99 -9.74
N SER A 192 42.07 7.63 -8.63
CA SER A 192 42.78 8.82 -8.17
C SER A 192 44.16 8.41 -7.65
N PRO A 193 45.28 8.94 -8.20
CA PRO A 193 46.59 8.77 -7.58
C PRO A 193 46.50 9.29 -6.13
N PRO A 194 47.31 8.79 -5.18
CA PRO A 194 47.40 9.45 -3.88
C PRO A 194 47.66 10.92 -4.15
N ILE A 195 46.72 11.78 -3.75
CA ILE A 195 46.88 13.22 -3.87
C ILE A 195 48.05 13.54 -2.95
N TRP A 196 49.26 13.59 -3.51
CA TRP A 196 50.34 14.35 -2.93
C TRP A 196 49.88 15.80 -3.08
N THR A 197 49.12 16.26 -2.09
CA THR A 197 48.89 17.68 -1.91
C THR A 197 50.27 18.25 -1.66
N SER A 198 50.94 18.68 -2.73
CA SER A 198 51.99 19.67 -2.64
C SER A 198 51.31 20.90 -2.09
N ILE A 199 51.26 20.98 -0.76
CA ILE A 199 51.00 22.22 -0.05
C ILE A 199 52.12 23.14 -0.50
N SER A 200 51.83 23.98 -1.49
CA SER A 200 52.68 25.10 -1.84
C SER A 200 52.82 25.94 -0.59
N ALA A 201 53.98 25.82 0.08
CA ALA A 201 54.31 26.61 1.23
C ALA A 201 54.21 28.08 0.83
N ILE A 202 53.16 28.76 1.32
CA ILE A 202 53.17 30.22 1.43
C ILE A 202 54.36 30.51 2.35
N ARG A 203 55.41 31.05 1.74
CA ARG A 203 56.64 31.52 2.39
C ARG A 203 56.29 32.65 3.35
N SER A 204 55.74 32.32 4.51
CA SER A 204 55.84 33.15 5.70
C SER A 204 57.23 32.89 6.29
N LYS A 205 57.98 33.97 6.51
CA LYS A 205 59.38 33.95 6.93
C LYS A 205 59.51 33.21 8.26
N HIS A 206 60.02 31.97 8.24
CA HIS A 206 60.58 31.36 9.43
C HIS A 206 62.10 31.56 9.46
N SER A 207 62.51 32.37 10.42
CA SER A 207 63.84 32.35 11.01
C SER A 207 64.12 30.97 11.61
N SER A 208 65.33 30.49 11.32
CA SER A 208 65.95 29.24 11.75
C SER A 208 65.94 29.02 13.27
N ALA A 209 65.64 27.79 13.71
CA ALA A 209 66.18 27.24 14.96
C ALA A 209 66.15 25.70 14.93
N GLN A 210 67.29 25.16 14.50
CA GLN A 210 67.97 23.97 14.99
C GLN A 210 67.21 22.96 15.88
N GLU A 211 67.15 21.74 15.36
CA GLU A 211 66.86 20.47 16.03
C GLU A 211 67.67 20.28 17.34
N ARG A 212 66.99 20.25 18.50
CA ARG A 212 67.44 19.62 19.76
C ARG A 212 66.23 19.13 20.57
N GLY A 213 66.22 17.84 20.90
CA GLY A 213 65.02 17.09 21.30
C GLY A 213 64.52 17.24 22.74
N TYR A 214 63.28 16.79 22.95
CA TYR A 214 62.61 16.46 24.22
C TYR A 214 61.47 15.46 23.86
N ARG A 215 61.58 14.16 24.19
CA ARG A 215 61.01 13.52 25.40
C ARG A 215 59.57 13.97 25.72
N GLY A 216 58.61 13.07 25.46
CA GLY A 216 57.34 12.93 26.15
C GLY A 216 56.39 14.13 26.12
N TYR A 217 55.56 14.24 25.07
CA TYR A 217 54.23 14.86 25.19
C TYR A 217 53.41 14.54 23.92
N THR A 218 52.35 13.73 24.06
CA THR A 218 51.37 13.54 22.98
C THR A 218 50.40 14.71 23.03
N PRO A 219 50.26 15.53 21.97
CA PRO A 219 49.33 16.66 21.98
C PRO A 219 47.92 16.16 22.29
N ARG A 220 47.21 16.82 23.21
CA ARG A 220 45.86 16.45 23.70
C ARG A 220 44.88 16.09 22.57
N GLY A 221 45.02 16.71 21.40
CA GLY A 221 44.25 16.39 20.21
C GLY A 221 44.44 14.95 19.72
N THR A 222 45.66 14.43 19.67
CA THR A 222 45.96 13.09 19.16
C THR A 222 45.40 12.00 20.10
N LEU A 223 45.50 12.21 21.41
CA LEU A 223 44.92 11.29 22.40
C LEU A 223 43.39 11.29 22.36
N TRP A 224 42.78 12.46 22.15
CA TRP A 224 41.33 12.61 22.04
C TRP A 224 40.73 11.81 20.87
N PHE A 225 41.39 11.82 19.71
CA PHE A 225 40.96 11.01 18.56
C PHE A 225 41.09 9.51 18.82
N TYR A 226 42.21 9.08 19.42
CA TYR A 226 42.45 7.67 19.76
C TYR A 226 41.37 7.08 20.68
N LEU A 227 41.02 7.79 21.78
CA LEU A 227 40.03 7.30 22.74
C LEU A 227 38.62 7.24 22.15
N ARG A 228 38.24 8.22 21.31
CA ARG A 228 36.96 8.19 20.59
C ARG A 228 36.85 6.97 19.68
N ASP A 229 37.91 6.69 18.91
CA ASP A 229 37.93 5.57 17.96
C ASP A 229 37.92 4.21 18.67
N HIS A 230 38.36 4.16 19.93
CA HIS A 230 38.28 2.98 20.79
C HIS A 230 37.01 2.89 21.66
N GLY A 231 36.04 3.80 21.47
CA GLY A 231 34.71 3.72 22.09
C GLY A 231 34.65 4.16 23.55
N GLU A 232 35.65 4.92 24.02
CA GLU A 232 35.66 5.48 25.37
C GLU A 232 34.62 6.59 25.56
N ASP A 233 34.07 6.72 26.77
CA ASP A 233 33.09 7.76 27.08
C ASP A 233 33.78 9.11 27.35
N MET A 234 33.63 10.02 26.40
CA MET A 234 34.31 11.32 26.38
C MET A 234 33.83 12.27 27.48
N ARG A 235 32.66 12.03 28.08
CA ARG A 235 32.13 12.87 29.16
C ARG A 235 32.89 12.70 30.48
N LYS A 236 33.65 11.61 30.62
CA LYS A 236 34.53 11.40 31.79
C LYS A 236 35.79 12.25 31.76
N TRP A 237 36.16 12.78 30.60
CA TRP A 237 37.45 13.45 30.36
C TRP A 237 37.29 14.95 30.04
N ASP A 238 36.06 15.45 30.07
CA ASP A 238 35.76 16.86 29.85
C ASP A 238 36.05 17.66 31.14
N GLY A 239 36.95 18.63 31.06
CA GLY A 239 37.37 19.48 32.19
C GLY A 239 38.56 18.97 33.03
N GLU A 240 39.05 17.75 32.83
CA GLU A 240 40.18 17.22 33.61
C GLU A 240 41.56 17.76 33.14
N PRO A 241 42.52 18.00 34.06
CA PRO A 241 43.89 18.37 33.72
C PRO A 241 44.63 17.21 33.02
N THR A 242 45.53 17.53 32.09
CA THR A 242 46.28 16.54 31.30
C THR A 242 47.12 15.56 32.14
N LEU A 243 47.38 15.88 33.42
CA LEU A 243 48.21 15.09 34.33
C LEU A 243 47.50 13.85 34.92
N THR A 244 46.17 13.75 34.82
CA THR A 244 45.43 12.58 35.34
C THR A 244 45.49 11.36 34.42
N LEU A 245 46.16 11.48 33.26
CA LEU A 245 46.22 10.47 32.19
C LEU A 245 47.62 9.84 32.01
N GLU A 246 48.60 10.17 32.87
CA GLU A 246 49.94 9.57 32.86
C GLU A 246 50.17 8.51 33.97
N GLY A 247 49.09 7.85 34.41
CA GLY A 247 49.14 6.74 35.38
C GLY A 247 49.06 5.36 34.73
#